data_AF-A0A2M7WVW2-F1
#
_entry.id   AF-A0A2M7WVW2-F1
#
_cell.length_a   1.000
_cell.length_b   1.000
_cell.length_c   1.000
_cell.angle_alpha   90.00
_cell.angle_beta   90.00
_cell.angle_gamma   90.00
#
_symmetry.space_group_name_H-M   'P 1'
#
loop_
_entity.id
_entity.type
_entity.pdbx_description
1 polymer ?
#
loop_
_entity_poly.entity_id
_entity_poly.type
_entity_poly.pdbx_seq_one_letter_code
_entity_poly.pdbx_strand_id
1 'polypeptide(L)'
;MPSFEQRLTAPSPAPLAAGPEALTILLMELATLTTPETSAPADPLDPDWLQRVRTAVEVLDQFARNGSLLEQLPVADRQRLHECIGQIYLPDPLARRQHRKAALRQQSRARIRADDAVLHQTGIRALRRRPLFTTPNYFLPEDFVPQPAVGDDAERRESIEPQHCYVCKQKYSLIDHFYDQLCPTCAAFNFSKRTELADLRGRVALLTGGRVKIGYQAG
;
A
#
# COMPACT_ATOMS: atom_id res chain seq x y z
N MET A 1 -64.34 -11.41 -40.05
CA MET A 1 -64.77 -12.39 -41.07
C MET A 1 -64.68 -11.72 -42.43
N PRO A 2 -64.02 -12.29 -43.45
CA PRO A 2 -63.18 -13.49 -43.44
C PRO A 2 -61.85 -13.36 -44.24
N SER A 3 -60.97 -14.35 -44.00
CA SER A 3 -60.22 -15.14 -45.02
C SER A 3 -59.06 -14.48 -45.80
N PHE A 4 -57.92 -15.13 -46.06
CA PHE A 4 -57.53 -16.54 -45.95
C PHE A 4 -55.99 -16.66 -46.06
N GLU A 5 -55.46 -17.75 -45.52
CA GLU A 5 -54.06 -18.16 -45.53
C GLU A 5 -53.49 -18.40 -46.93
N GLN A 6 -52.16 -18.22 -47.09
CA GLN A 6 -51.30 -19.27 -47.64
C GLN A 6 -49.81 -18.99 -47.34
N ARG A 7 -49.23 -19.87 -46.51
CA ARG A 7 -47.79 -20.02 -46.30
C ARG A 7 -47.19 -20.71 -47.53
N LEU A 8 -46.09 -20.17 -48.06
CA LEU A 8 -45.18 -20.88 -48.94
C LEU A 8 -43.86 -21.12 -48.21
N THR A 9 -43.50 -22.40 -48.16
CA THR A 9 -42.29 -23.01 -47.62
C THR A 9 -41.05 -22.69 -48.46
N ALA A 10 -39.90 -22.59 -47.79
CA ALA A 10 -38.58 -22.21 -48.28
C ALA A 10 -37.96 -23.17 -49.33
N PRO A 11 -36.78 -22.80 -49.88
CA PRO A 11 -35.62 -23.63 -49.54
C PRO A 11 -34.41 -22.86 -48.97
N SER A 12 -33.77 -23.52 -48.01
CA SER A 12 -32.53 -23.16 -47.32
C SER A 12 -31.30 -23.28 -48.23
N PRO A 13 -30.30 -22.39 -48.13
CA PRO A 13 -28.98 -22.66 -48.68
C PRO A 13 -28.16 -23.53 -47.71
N ALA A 14 -27.58 -24.61 -48.25
CA ALA A 14 -26.65 -25.50 -47.57
C ALA A 14 -25.35 -24.77 -47.15
N PRO A 15 -24.72 -25.16 -46.04
CA PRO A 15 -23.43 -24.61 -45.63
C PRO A 15 -22.27 -25.30 -46.38
N LEU A 16 -21.39 -24.51 -46.99
CA LEU A 16 -20.05 -25.00 -47.35
C LEU A 16 -19.25 -25.18 -46.06
N ALA A 17 -18.98 -26.43 -45.72
CA ALA A 17 -18.07 -26.82 -44.67
C ALA A 17 -16.61 -26.55 -45.09
N ALA A 18 -15.96 -25.61 -44.43
CA ALA A 18 -14.50 -25.59 -44.27
C ALA A 18 -14.23 -25.77 -42.77
N GLY A 19 -13.69 -26.94 -42.41
CA GLY A 19 -13.56 -27.38 -41.02
C GLY A 19 -12.54 -26.55 -40.19
N PRO A 20 -12.72 -26.51 -38.86
CA PRO A 20 -11.89 -25.72 -37.94
C PRO A 20 -10.42 -26.19 -37.83
N GLU A 21 -10.08 -27.35 -38.38
CA GLU A 21 -8.74 -27.95 -38.24
C GLU A 21 -7.65 -27.21 -39.03
N ALA A 22 -7.98 -26.63 -40.18
CA ALA A 22 -7.03 -25.83 -40.95
C ALA A 22 -6.65 -24.50 -40.27
N LEU A 23 -7.59 -23.94 -39.48
CA LEU A 23 -7.33 -22.73 -38.70
C LEU A 23 -6.47 -23.05 -37.46
N THR A 24 -6.62 -24.23 -36.87
CA THR A 24 -5.83 -24.68 -35.71
C THR A 24 -4.39 -25.01 -36.10
N ILE A 25 -4.15 -25.62 -37.27
CA ILE A 25 -2.80 -25.91 -37.76
C ILE A 25 -2.05 -24.60 -38.09
N LEU A 26 -2.72 -23.63 -38.73
CA LEU A 26 -2.13 -22.32 -39.02
C LEU A 26 -1.86 -21.49 -37.73
N LEU A 27 -2.68 -21.65 -36.70
CA LEU A 27 -2.45 -21.04 -35.38
C LEU A 27 -1.32 -21.73 -34.58
N MET A 28 -1.06 -23.03 -34.80
CA MET A 28 0.04 -23.74 -34.16
C MET A 28 1.39 -23.52 -34.85
N GLU A 29 1.44 -23.38 -36.18
CA GLU A 29 2.68 -23.12 -36.92
C GLU A 29 3.20 -21.68 -36.76
N LEU A 30 2.32 -20.71 -36.44
CA LEU A 30 2.73 -19.35 -36.06
C LEU A 30 3.25 -19.26 -34.61
N ALA A 31 3.09 -20.31 -33.81
CA ALA A 31 3.60 -20.37 -32.43
C ALA A 31 5.04 -20.89 -32.32
N THR A 32 5.69 -21.25 -33.43
CA THR A 32 7.09 -21.75 -33.47
C THR A 32 8.08 -20.76 -34.06
N LEU A 33 7.85 -19.46 -33.90
CA LEU A 33 8.93 -18.47 -33.94
C LEU A 33 9.32 -18.15 -32.51
N THR A 34 10.38 -18.83 -32.08
CA THR A 34 11.22 -18.54 -30.92
C THR A 34 11.28 -17.05 -30.61
N THR A 35 10.45 -16.60 -29.68
CA THR A 35 10.72 -15.38 -28.91
C THR A 35 11.99 -15.65 -28.11
N PRO A 36 13.10 -14.92 -28.32
CA PRO A 36 14.16 -14.93 -27.33
C PRO A 36 13.56 -14.37 -26.04
N GLU A 37 13.55 -15.18 -25.00
CA GLU A 37 13.33 -14.76 -23.62
C GLU A 37 14.41 -13.74 -23.25
N THR A 38 14.19 -12.48 -23.61
CA THR A 38 14.93 -11.37 -23.00
C THR A 38 14.17 -10.99 -21.74
N SER A 39 14.57 -11.59 -20.63
CA SER A 39 14.17 -11.13 -19.31
C SER A 39 14.63 -9.69 -19.11
N ALA A 40 13.75 -8.84 -18.58
CA ALA A 40 14.10 -7.49 -18.17
C ALA A 40 15.15 -7.58 -17.04
N PRO A 41 16.14 -6.67 -17.00
CA PRO A 41 17.15 -6.67 -15.94
C PRO A 41 16.51 -6.37 -14.58
N ALA A 42 17.05 -6.96 -13.51
CA ALA A 42 16.64 -6.68 -12.14
C ALA A 42 17.08 -5.28 -11.66
N ASP A 43 18.17 -4.76 -12.23
CA ASP A 43 18.70 -3.42 -11.96
C ASP A 43 18.80 -2.61 -13.28
N PRO A 44 18.11 -1.46 -13.40
CA PRO A 44 18.23 -0.57 -14.56
C PRO A 44 19.63 0.02 -14.80
N LEU A 45 20.53 -0.06 -13.80
CA LEU A 45 21.89 0.48 -13.87
C LEU A 45 22.96 -0.59 -14.13
N ASP A 46 22.57 -1.83 -14.40
CA ASP A 46 23.52 -2.89 -14.75
C ASP A 46 24.35 -2.49 -15.99
N PRO A 47 25.70 -2.56 -15.93
CA PRO A 47 26.56 -2.18 -17.06
C PRO A 47 26.29 -2.98 -18.34
N ASP A 48 25.93 -4.27 -18.26
CA ASP A 48 25.59 -5.07 -19.45
C ASP A 48 24.29 -4.59 -20.09
N TRP A 49 23.28 -4.32 -19.26
CA TRP A 49 22.02 -3.74 -19.71
C TRP A 49 22.19 -2.38 -20.38
N LEU A 50 22.98 -1.48 -19.76
CA LEU A 50 23.27 -0.17 -20.33
C LEU A 50 23.99 -0.29 -21.69
N GLN A 51 24.87 -1.27 -21.85
CA GLN A 51 25.54 -1.51 -23.12
C GLN A 51 24.55 -1.99 -24.20
N ARG A 52 23.63 -2.89 -23.87
CA ARG A 52 22.56 -3.32 -24.79
C ARG A 52 21.67 -2.16 -25.22
N VAL A 53 21.33 -1.26 -24.30
CA VAL A 53 20.56 -0.03 -24.62
C VAL A 53 21.34 0.87 -25.59
N ARG A 54 22.64 1.07 -25.38
CA ARG A 54 23.48 1.88 -26.29
C ARG A 54 23.53 1.28 -27.69
N THR A 55 23.75 -0.03 -27.81
CA THR A 55 23.74 -0.72 -29.11
C THR A 55 22.38 -0.60 -29.79
N ALA A 56 21.27 -0.69 -29.04
CA ALA A 56 19.93 -0.49 -29.61
C ALA A 56 19.75 0.94 -30.14
N VAL A 57 20.24 1.97 -29.43
CA VAL A 57 20.20 3.36 -29.90
C VAL A 57 21.02 3.56 -31.17
N GLU A 58 22.21 2.97 -31.26
CA GLU A 58 23.05 3.04 -32.47
C GLU A 58 22.35 2.44 -33.69
N VAL A 59 21.60 1.35 -33.51
CA VAL A 59 20.80 0.73 -34.58
C VAL A 59 19.62 1.61 -34.98
N LEU A 60 18.91 2.20 -34.00
CA LEU A 60 17.81 3.14 -34.27
C LEU A 60 18.31 4.39 -35.01
N ASP A 61 19.49 4.91 -34.67
CA ASP A 61 20.13 6.02 -35.37
C ASP A 61 20.45 5.67 -36.83
N GLN A 62 20.87 4.43 -37.11
CA GLN A 62 21.10 3.98 -38.49
C GLN A 62 19.81 3.97 -39.31
N PHE A 63 18.69 3.49 -38.73
CA PHE A 63 17.39 3.58 -39.39
C PHE A 63 16.91 5.02 -39.59
N ALA A 64 17.14 5.89 -38.60
CA ALA A 64 16.78 7.30 -38.69
C ALA A 64 17.57 8.05 -39.79
N ARG A 65 18.84 7.69 -39.99
CA ARG A 65 19.70 8.26 -41.05
C ARG A 65 19.40 7.67 -42.44
N ASN A 66 19.00 6.41 -42.50
CA ASN A 66 18.68 5.73 -43.76
C ASN A 66 17.45 4.82 -43.61
N GLY A 67 16.28 5.35 -43.97
CA GLY A 67 15.01 4.63 -43.90
C GLY A 67 14.92 3.39 -44.80
N SER A 68 15.74 3.29 -45.86
CA SER A 68 15.71 2.12 -46.75
C SER A 68 16.15 0.82 -46.04
N LEU A 69 16.98 0.91 -45.00
CA LEU A 69 17.39 -0.24 -44.19
C LEU A 69 16.20 -0.83 -43.41
N LEU A 70 15.24 0.02 -43.04
CA LEU A 70 14.01 -0.40 -42.37
C LEU A 70 13.06 -1.12 -43.33
N GLU A 71 13.02 -0.71 -44.59
CA GLU A 71 12.19 -1.35 -45.63
C GLU A 71 12.72 -2.74 -46.02
N GLN A 72 14.04 -2.95 -45.93
CA GLN A 72 14.73 -4.21 -46.24
C GLN A 72 14.59 -5.28 -45.14
N LEU A 73 14.12 -4.91 -43.94
CA LEU A 73 13.84 -5.87 -42.86
C LEU A 73 12.67 -6.80 -43.22
N PRO A 74 12.68 -8.04 -42.72
CA PRO A 74 11.51 -8.91 -42.75
C PRO A 74 10.28 -8.20 -42.18
N VAL A 75 9.11 -8.44 -42.78
CA VAL A 75 7.86 -7.76 -42.41
C VAL A 75 7.54 -7.94 -40.92
N ALA A 76 7.77 -9.15 -40.38
CA ALA A 76 7.54 -9.48 -38.97
C ALA A 76 8.44 -8.64 -38.04
N ASP A 77 9.72 -8.48 -38.35
CA ASP A 77 10.66 -7.72 -37.52
C ASP A 77 10.37 -6.22 -37.56
N ARG A 78 10.02 -5.69 -38.74
CA ARG A 78 9.60 -4.29 -38.89
C ARG A 78 8.34 -3.99 -38.09
N GLN A 79 7.33 -4.86 -38.17
CA GLN A 79 6.08 -4.72 -37.40
C GLN A 79 6.38 -4.70 -35.90
N ARG A 80 7.14 -5.67 -35.42
CA ARG A 80 7.54 -5.76 -34.01
C ARG A 80 8.31 -4.53 -33.54
N LEU A 81 9.24 -4.03 -34.35
CA LEU A 81 10.00 -2.80 -34.03
C LEU A 81 9.07 -1.59 -33.92
N HIS A 82 8.14 -1.41 -34.85
CA HIS A 82 7.16 -0.31 -34.83
C HIS A 82 6.22 -0.40 -33.61
N GLU A 83 5.75 -1.60 -33.28
CA GLU A 83 4.92 -1.84 -32.10
C GLU A 83 5.66 -1.48 -30.81
N CYS A 84 6.91 -1.93 -30.66
CA CYS A 84 7.75 -1.58 -29.50
C CYS A 84 7.99 -0.07 -29.40
N ILE A 85 8.34 0.61 -30.50
CA ILE A 85 8.53 2.07 -30.52
C ILE A 85 7.22 2.79 -30.16
N GLY A 86 6.09 2.33 -30.70
CA GLY A 86 4.78 2.88 -30.40
C GLY A 86 4.42 2.78 -28.91
N GLN A 87 4.68 1.63 -28.29
CA GLN A 87 4.45 1.42 -26.85
C GLN A 87 5.34 2.32 -25.97
N ILE A 88 6.58 2.61 -26.41
CA ILE A 88 7.52 3.49 -25.70
C ILE A 88 7.13 4.97 -25.84
N TYR A 89 6.75 5.40 -27.06
CA TYR A 89 6.48 6.82 -27.36
C TYR A 89 5.07 7.26 -26.96
N LEU A 90 4.07 6.39 -27.13
CA LEU A 90 2.67 6.62 -26.76
C LEU A 90 2.22 5.61 -25.70
N PRO A 91 2.81 5.63 -24.49
CA PRO A 91 2.39 4.76 -23.42
C PRO A 91 0.93 5.09 -23.06
N ASP A 92 0.08 4.06 -22.98
CA ASP A 92 -1.34 4.20 -22.66
C ASP A 92 -1.55 5.18 -21.48
N PRO A 93 -2.31 6.28 -21.68
CA PRO A 93 -2.57 7.28 -20.64
C PRO A 93 -3.12 6.67 -19.34
N LEU A 94 -3.90 5.59 -19.42
CA LEU A 94 -4.41 4.86 -18.26
C LEU A 94 -3.28 4.11 -17.55
N ALA A 95 -2.49 3.32 -18.26
CA ALA A 95 -1.30 2.65 -17.71
C ALA A 95 -0.36 3.67 -17.02
N ARG A 96 -0.04 4.80 -17.66
CA ARG A 96 0.81 5.85 -17.08
C ARG A 96 0.19 6.47 -15.82
N ARG A 97 -1.13 6.66 -15.78
CA ARG A 97 -1.85 7.13 -14.57
C ARG A 97 -1.81 6.08 -13.47
N GLN A 98 -1.99 4.81 -13.79
CA GLN A 98 -1.95 3.70 -12.84
C GLN A 98 -0.55 3.57 -12.20
N HIS A 99 0.52 3.56 -13.01
CA HIS A 99 1.90 3.51 -12.51
C HIS A 99 2.22 4.68 -11.58
N ARG A 100 1.89 5.92 -11.98
CA ARG A 100 2.09 7.09 -11.10
C ARG A 100 1.29 6.99 -9.81
N LYS A 101 0.03 6.56 -9.89
CA LYS A 101 -0.82 6.37 -8.71
C LYS A 101 -0.27 5.26 -7.79
N ALA A 102 0.27 4.18 -8.36
CA ALA A 102 0.90 3.10 -7.60
C ALA A 102 2.15 3.58 -6.87
N ALA A 103 3.03 4.32 -7.54
CA ALA A 103 4.23 4.90 -6.95
C ALA A 103 3.88 5.87 -5.80
N LEU A 104 2.91 6.79 -6.02
CA LEU A 104 2.45 7.71 -4.98
C LEU A 104 1.83 6.97 -3.78
N ARG A 105 1.03 5.92 -4.03
CA ARG A 105 0.47 5.06 -2.97
C ARG A 105 1.55 4.35 -2.18
N GLN A 106 2.60 3.87 -2.84
CA GLN A 106 3.73 3.21 -2.18
C GLN A 106 4.48 4.17 -1.27
N GLN A 107 4.75 5.40 -1.73
CA GLN A 107 5.37 6.44 -0.91
C GLN A 107 4.50 6.82 0.29
N SER A 108 3.20 7.03 0.09
CA SER A 108 2.26 7.32 1.17
C SER A 108 2.21 6.20 2.20
N ARG A 109 2.15 4.93 1.77
CA ARG A 109 2.20 3.76 2.67
C ARG A 109 3.50 3.70 3.46
N ALA A 110 4.63 4.01 2.84
CA ALA A 110 5.92 4.03 3.53
C ALA A 110 5.95 5.10 4.64
N ARG A 111 5.41 6.30 4.39
CA ARG A 111 5.29 7.36 5.40
C ARG A 111 4.39 6.96 6.56
N ILE A 112 3.17 6.48 6.26
CA ILE A 112 2.22 6.03 7.29
C ILE A 112 2.85 4.95 8.17
N ARG A 113 3.56 3.97 7.58
CA ARG A 113 4.25 2.92 8.35
C ARG A 113 5.34 3.47 9.26
N ALA A 114 6.10 4.46 8.80
CA ALA A 114 7.15 5.09 9.60
C ALA A 114 6.54 5.84 10.80
N ASP A 115 5.46 6.60 10.58
CA ASP A 115 4.73 7.27 11.66
C ASP A 115 4.12 6.27 12.63
N ASP A 116 3.44 5.24 12.14
CA ASP A 116 2.88 4.20 13.00
C ASP A 116 3.95 3.50 13.83
N ALA A 117 5.14 3.26 13.27
CA ALA A 117 6.25 2.66 14.01
C ALA A 117 6.70 3.51 15.20
N VAL A 118 6.70 4.85 15.05
CA VAL A 118 6.98 5.78 16.15
C VAL A 118 5.87 5.71 17.20
N LEU A 119 4.61 5.83 16.77
CA LEU A 119 3.47 5.87 17.70
C LEU A 119 3.29 4.54 18.46
N HIS A 120 3.57 3.41 17.82
CA HIS A 120 3.54 2.07 18.43
C HIS A 120 4.50 1.89 19.60
N GLN A 121 5.53 2.74 19.75
CA GLN A 121 6.45 2.66 20.88
C GLN A 121 5.91 3.31 22.15
N THR A 122 4.83 4.10 22.05
CA THR A 122 4.28 4.82 23.21
C THR A 122 3.71 3.89 24.27
N GLY A 123 3.85 4.31 25.54
CA GLY A 123 3.36 3.57 26.70
C GLY A 123 1.87 3.22 26.62
N ILE A 124 1.03 4.14 26.13
CA ILE A 124 -0.41 3.90 26.00
C ILE A 124 -0.73 2.80 24.97
N ARG A 125 -0.01 2.73 23.85
CA ARG A 125 -0.18 1.64 22.86
C ARG A 125 0.42 0.33 23.35
N ALA A 126 1.50 0.35 24.11
CA ALA A 126 2.04 -0.83 24.78
C ALA A 126 1.02 -1.41 25.78
N LEU A 127 0.41 -0.58 26.63
CA LEU A 127 -0.61 -1.01 27.58
C LEU A 127 -1.85 -1.60 26.89
N ARG A 128 -2.30 -1.03 25.76
CA ARG A 128 -3.44 -1.56 24.99
C ARG A 128 -3.17 -2.93 24.36
N ARG A 129 -1.91 -3.26 24.07
CA ARG A 129 -1.51 -4.55 23.48
C ARG A 129 -1.37 -5.68 24.49
N ARG A 130 -1.33 -5.38 25.80
CA ARG A 130 -1.20 -6.42 26.82
C ARG A 130 -2.42 -7.35 26.78
N PRO A 131 -2.22 -8.69 26.72
CA PRO A 131 -3.28 -9.66 26.46
C PRO A 131 -4.24 -9.85 27.63
N LEU A 132 -3.80 -9.56 28.85
CA LEU A 132 -4.64 -9.60 30.04
C LEU A 132 -4.77 -8.18 30.59
N PHE A 133 -6.03 -7.74 30.72
CA PHE A 133 -6.35 -6.66 31.62
C PHE A 133 -6.25 -7.23 33.03
N THR A 134 -5.03 -7.29 33.58
CA THR A 134 -4.83 -7.70 34.96
C THR A 134 -5.40 -6.61 35.84
N THR A 135 -6.63 -6.79 36.28
CA THR A 135 -7.15 -6.11 37.47
C THR A 135 -6.26 -6.56 38.63
N PRO A 136 -5.49 -5.66 39.27
CA PRO A 136 -4.74 -6.03 40.45
C PRO A 136 -5.68 -6.58 41.52
N ASN A 137 -5.18 -7.51 42.33
CA ASN A 137 -5.94 -8.24 43.33
C ASN A 137 -6.72 -7.28 44.26
N TYR A 138 -7.99 -7.59 44.55
CA TYR A 138 -8.90 -6.75 45.35
C TYR A 138 -8.38 -6.46 46.77
N PHE A 139 -7.46 -7.28 47.25
CA PHE A 139 -6.74 -7.06 48.50
C PHE A 139 -5.34 -6.54 48.20
N LEU A 140 -5.00 -5.37 48.78
CA LEU A 140 -3.63 -4.87 48.80
C LEU A 140 -2.74 -5.92 49.51
N PRO A 141 -1.68 -6.44 48.85
CA PRO A 141 -0.67 -7.22 49.54
C PRO A 141 -0.07 -6.38 50.68
N GLU A 142 0.20 -7.00 51.83
CA GLU A 142 0.72 -6.32 53.02
C GLU A 142 2.05 -5.57 52.74
N ASP A 143 2.79 -6.01 51.72
CA ASP A 143 4.07 -5.44 51.28
C ASP A 143 3.98 -4.61 49.98
N PHE A 144 2.83 -4.01 49.66
CA PHE A 144 2.71 -3.18 48.46
C PHE A 144 3.60 -1.93 48.55
N VAL A 145 4.73 -1.97 47.85
CA VAL A 145 5.59 -0.80 47.62
C VAL A 145 5.22 -0.19 46.26
N PRO A 146 4.74 1.07 46.20
CA PRO A 146 4.52 1.77 44.94
C PRO A 146 5.82 1.83 44.16
N GLN A 147 5.88 1.12 43.03
CA GLN A 147 7.02 1.24 42.13
C GLN A 147 6.90 2.59 41.41
N PRO A 148 7.95 3.42 41.42
CA PRO A 148 7.97 4.63 40.60
C PRO A 148 7.78 4.23 39.14
N ALA A 149 6.96 4.99 38.42
CA ALA A 149 6.75 4.81 36.99
C ALA A 149 8.12 4.75 36.30
N VAL A 150 8.31 3.70 35.50
CA VAL A 150 9.55 3.43 34.77
C VAL A 150 9.99 4.69 34.00
N GLY A 151 11.12 5.24 34.42
CA GLY A 151 12.08 6.08 33.69
C GLY A 151 11.53 7.11 32.70
N ASP A 152 11.66 8.38 33.08
CA ASP A 152 11.43 9.59 32.28
C ASP A 152 12.44 9.75 31.10
N ASP A 153 13.29 8.75 30.86
CA ASP A 153 14.37 8.77 29.85
C ASP A 153 13.96 8.15 28.51
N ALA A 154 12.69 8.21 28.17
CA ALA A 154 12.22 7.79 26.86
C ALA A 154 12.45 8.95 25.87
N GLU A 155 13.60 8.91 25.20
CA GLU A 155 13.98 9.70 24.03
C GLU A 155 12.76 10.29 23.31
N ARG A 156 12.67 11.62 23.31
CA ARG A 156 11.60 12.34 22.62
C ARG A 156 11.64 11.97 21.14
N ARG A 157 10.54 11.43 20.62
CA ARG A 157 10.43 10.96 19.24
C ARG A 157 9.67 11.98 18.41
N GLU A 158 9.97 12.10 17.14
CA GLU A 158 9.24 12.97 16.22
C GLU A 158 8.51 12.16 15.16
N SER A 159 7.25 12.49 14.90
CA SER A 159 6.50 11.99 13.74
C SER A 159 6.80 12.83 12.51
N ILE A 160 6.79 12.17 11.34
CA ILE A 160 7.00 12.80 10.03
C ILE A 160 5.82 13.74 9.73
N GLU A 161 4.59 13.27 9.93
CA GLU A 161 3.40 14.11 9.79
C GLU A 161 2.97 14.68 11.16
N PRO A 162 2.64 15.99 11.24
CA PRO A 162 2.11 16.58 12.46
C PRO A 162 0.77 15.96 12.87
N GLN A 163 0.69 15.51 14.11
CA GLN A 163 -0.51 14.99 14.75
C GLN A 163 -1.38 16.10 15.35
N HIS A 164 -2.66 15.82 15.61
CA HIS A 164 -3.58 16.76 16.27
C HIS A 164 -3.78 16.38 17.73
N CYS A 165 -3.56 17.31 18.66
CA CYS A 165 -3.76 17.03 20.07
C CYS A 165 -5.25 16.79 20.35
N TYR A 166 -5.60 15.69 21.00
CA TYR A 166 -6.99 15.37 21.31
C TYR A 166 -7.64 16.40 22.26
N VAL A 167 -6.85 17.08 23.10
CA VAL A 167 -7.32 18.07 24.08
C VAL A 167 -7.37 19.47 23.46
N CYS A 168 -6.22 20.09 23.16
CA CYS A 168 -6.15 21.49 22.71
C CYS A 168 -6.27 21.67 21.20
N LYS A 169 -6.31 20.58 20.42
CA LYS A 169 -6.41 20.57 18.93
C LYS A 169 -5.23 21.18 18.18
N GLN A 170 -4.17 21.61 18.86
CA GLN A 170 -2.94 22.08 18.22
C GLN A 170 -2.22 20.96 17.49
N LYS A 171 -1.54 21.32 16.40
CA LYS A 171 -0.66 20.39 15.68
C LYS A 171 0.67 20.24 16.41
N TYR A 172 1.19 19.01 16.46
CA TYR A 172 2.48 18.70 17.09
C TYR A 172 3.13 17.51 16.39
N SER A 173 4.46 17.49 16.31
CA SER A 173 5.24 16.34 15.80
C SER A 173 5.99 15.62 16.91
N LEU A 174 6.30 16.31 18.01
CA LEU A 174 7.00 15.73 19.15
C LEU A 174 6.07 14.81 19.94
N ILE A 175 6.34 13.52 19.88
CA ILE A 175 5.55 12.47 20.54
C ILE A 175 6.07 12.25 21.95
N ASP A 176 5.16 12.38 22.91
CA ASP A 176 5.44 12.05 24.32
C ASP A 176 5.67 10.54 24.49
N HIS A 177 6.47 10.18 25.49
CA HIS A 177 6.81 8.79 25.78
C HIS A 177 5.58 7.92 26.08
N PHE A 178 4.55 8.47 26.72
CA PHE A 178 3.36 7.73 27.11
C PHE A 178 2.18 7.98 26.18
N TYR A 179 1.91 9.24 25.82
CA TYR A 179 0.74 9.63 25.02
C TYR A 179 1.08 9.92 23.56
N ASP A 180 0.45 9.19 22.65
CA ASP A 180 0.57 9.36 21.19
C ASP A 180 -0.46 10.32 20.57
N GLN A 181 -1.43 10.78 21.36
CA GLN A 181 -2.56 11.62 20.92
C GLN A 181 -2.64 12.96 21.64
N LEU A 182 -1.61 13.34 22.42
CA LEU A 182 -1.53 14.58 23.16
C LEU A 182 -0.24 15.31 22.79
N CYS A 183 -0.29 16.63 22.64
CA CYS A 183 0.93 17.43 22.53
C CYS A 183 1.73 17.35 23.84
N PRO A 184 3.04 17.65 23.82
CA PRO A 184 3.91 17.48 24.99
C PRO A 184 3.40 18.15 26.27
N THR A 185 2.81 19.35 26.16
CA THR A 185 2.27 20.09 27.31
C THR A 185 1.03 19.41 27.90
N CYS A 186 0.07 19.01 27.06
CA CYS A 186 -1.10 18.26 27.51
C CYS A 186 -0.73 16.86 28.01
N ALA A 187 0.26 16.20 27.39
CA ALA A 187 0.75 14.89 27.79
C ALA A 187 1.36 14.94 29.19
N ALA A 188 2.29 15.86 29.45
CA ALA A 188 2.90 16.05 30.76
C ALA A 188 1.86 16.33 31.85
N PHE A 189 0.90 17.22 31.57
CA PHE A 189 -0.21 17.49 32.50
C PHE A 189 -1.07 16.24 32.78
N ASN A 190 -1.46 15.48 31.75
CA ASN A 190 -2.29 14.29 31.97
C ASN A 190 -1.51 13.14 32.61
N PHE A 191 -0.21 13.03 32.32
CA PHE A 191 0.65 12.02 32.91
C PHE A 191 0.80 12.23 34.42
N SER A 192 1.04 13.46 34.87
CA SER A 192 1.11 13.78 36.31
C SER A 192 -0.20 13.45 37.04
N LYS A 193 -1.34 13.66 36.38
CA LYS A 193 -2.66 13.30 36.90
C LYS A 193 -2.90 11.80 37.02
N ARG A 194 -2.13 10.93 36.36
CA ARG A 194 -2.27 9.47 36.49
C ARG A 194 -1.81 8.94 37.83
N THR A 195 -0.88 9.63 38.49
CA THR A 195 -0.28 9.22 39.76
C THR A 195 -0.65 10.18 40.89
N GLU A 196 -1.61 11.08 40.66
CA GLU A 196 -2.11 11.98 41.68
C GLU A 196 -2.89 11.18 42.73
N LEU A 197 -2.51 11.35 44.00
CA LEU A 197 -3.11 10.68 45.14
C LEU A 197 -3.92 11.67 45.97
N ALA A 198 -4.99 11.18 46.58
CA ALA A 198 -5.80 11.92 47.54
C ALA A 198 -6.05 11.04 48.78
N ASP A 199 -5.85 11.60 49.98
CA ASP A 199 -6.13 10.90 51.24
C ASP A 199 -7.64 10.89 51.52
N LEU A 200 -8.23 9.70 51.35
CA LEU A 200 -9.64 9.46 51.60
C LEU A 200 -9.91 8.70 52.91
N ARG A 201 -8.91 8.57 53.81
CA ARG A 201 -9.10 7.87 55.09
C ARG A 201 -10.27 8.44 55.88
N GLY A 202 -11.11 7.54 56.39
CA GLY A 202 -12.31 7.87 57.17
C GLY A 202 -13.44 8.52 56.38
N ARG A 203 -13.37 8.55 55.03
CA ARG A 203 -14.38 9.14 54.16
C ARG A 203 -14.89 8.13 53.14
N VAL A 204 -16.14 8.30 52.70
CA VAL A 204 -16.73 7.54 51.59
C VAL A 204 -16.74 8.43 50.36
N ALA A 205 -16.05 8.00 49.30
CA ALA A 205 -16.04 8.70 48.02
C ALA A 205 -16.99 8.03 47.03
N LEU A 206 -17.88 8.81 46.42
CA LEU A 206 -18.74 8.36 45.34
C LEU A 206 -18.13 8.79 44.00
N LEU A 207 -17.66 7.82 43.21
CA LEU A 207 -17.14 8.07 41.87
C LEU A 207 -18.27 7.93 40.85
N THR A 208 -18.67 9.05 40.23
CA THR A 208 -19.65 9.06 39.14
C THR A 208 -18.94 9.40 37.82
N GLY A 209 -19.05 8.53 36.81
CA GLY A 209 -18.67 8.86 35.43
C GLY A 209 -17.17 8.82 35.07
N GLY A 210 -16.29 8.29 35.92
CA GLY A 210 -14.90 8.04 35.52
C GLY A 210 -14.82 7.01 34.37
N ARG A 211 -13.83 7.15 33.47
CA ARG A 211 -13.38 6.06 32.58
C ARG A 211 -12.66 5.00 33.42
N VAL A 212 -13.41 4.36 34.31
CA VAL A 212 -12.96 3.21 35.08
C VAL A 212 -12.97 2.07 34.08
N LYS A 213 -11.79 1.66 33.60
CA LYS A 213 -11.66 0.35 32.95
C LYS A 213 -11.84 -0.69 34.07
N ILE A 214 -13.11 -0.94 34.38
CA ILE A 214 -13.65 -1.99 35.24
C ILE A 214 -12.77 -3.26 35.15
N GLY A 215 -12.20 -3.80 36.23
CA GLY A 215 -12.58 -3.67 37.63
C GLY A 215 -11.72 -2.75 38.51
N TYR A 216 -12.36 -2.30 39.59
CA TYR A 216 -11.84 -1.62 40.78
C TYR A 216 -10.31 -1.41 40.87
N GLN A 217 -9.87 -0.17 40.64
CA GLN A 217 -8.53 0.33 41.01
C GLN A 217 -8.69 1.49 41.99
N ALA A 218 -9.23 1.18 43.16
CA ALA A 218 -9.24 2.01 44.35
C ALA A 218 -8.81 1.09 45.49
N GLY A 219 -7.50 0.95 45.64
CA GLY A 219 -6.82 0.29 46.74
C GLY A 219 -5.71 1.20 47.20
#